data_AF-A0A506QV65-F1
#
_entry.id   AF-A0A506QV65-F1
#
_cell.length_a   1.000
_cell.length_b   1.000
_cell.length_c   1.000
_cell.angle_alpha   90.00
_cell.angle_beta   90.00
_cell.angle_gamma   90.00
#
_symmetry.space_group_name_H-M   'P 1'
#
loop_
_entity.id
_entity.type
_entity.pdbx_description
1 polymer ?
#
loop_
_entity_poly.entity_id
_entity_poly.type
_entity_poly.pdbx_seq_one_letter_code
_entity_poly.pdbx_strand_id
1 'polypeptide(L)'
;AVGTRDLGGTGLFDSEYLVATKAWGPFDFTLGLGWGYLGNSGTVKNPFCSYSDSYCQRPRVGEAGSINGSQMFHGPTAFFGGVEYQTPWQPLRLKMEYEGNDYQNDFAGRLDQRSKLNVGAIYRVTDWADINASYERGNTFMFGVTFRTNFNDLRQSHIDSAKPAYQPQPQPALLETTVVGDQLVALKENAGLDGPRIQTQGHTLYVSGEQTKYRDTREGVDRANRIIMNHLPDGIDTINVTESRFNMPQVTTETKVASLRQELEGYPLGHEQPLQQVRKEPVDPGNTEQGMFIRKDRLNYSLSPVLNQSVGGPESFYMYQVGVMGNVDYWLTDHLLVGGSLFGNLANNYDKFNYNGAPADSTLPRVRTHIRDYVENNVYVNDLQANYMGHLGNGFYGQVYGGYLETMYGGVGGELLYRPVDANWAVGVDANYVRQRDWDNMMQFNRYKAATGNLTAYWRPWFMQDVLVKTSVGQYLAKDKGVTVDVSKRFDSGVMVGVYATKTNVSSEEYGEGDFTKGFYISIPMDLFTVTPTRGRAQVNWVPLTRDGGQMLGRKYQLYDLTSDRDARFN
;
A
#
# COMPACT_ATOMS: atom_id res chain seq x y z
N ALA A 1 -20.49 -2.58 -21.74
CA ALA A 1 -19.10 -2.73 -21.26
C ALA A 1 -18.34 -3.69 -22.15
N VAL A 2 -17.04 -3.51 -22.27
CA VAL A 2 -16.09 -4.48 -22.84
C VAL A 2 -15.23 -4.98 -21.69
N GLY A 3 -15.04 -6.29 -21.57
CA GLY A 3 -14.28 -6.86 -20.48
C GLY A 3 -13.46 -8.07 -20.91
N THR A 4 -12.51 -8.43 -20.05
CA THR A 4 -11.62 -9.59 -20.21
C THR A 4 -11.51 -10.33 -18.88
N ARG A 5 -11.35 -11.66 -18.92
CA ARG A 5 -11.02 -12.53 -17.77
C ARG A 5 -9.65 -13.14 -17.98
N ASP A 6 -8.99 -13.48 -16.86
CA ASP A 6 -7.68 -14.14 -16.83
C ASP A 6 -6.56 -13.36 -17.55
N LEU A 7 -6.69 -12.03 -17.64
CA LEU A 7 -5.70 -11.16 -18.31
C LEU A 7 -4.32 -11.27 -17.63
N GLY A 8 -3.40 -11.95 -18.30
CA GLY A 8 -2.07 -12.25 -17.77
C GLY A 8 -2.07 -13.33 -16.68
N GLY A 9 -3.14 -14.07 -16.46
CA GLY A 9 -3.09 -15.30 -15.67
C GLY A 9 -2.74 -16.50 -16.55
N THR A 10 -3.13 -17.71 -16.15
CA THR A 10 -2.64 -18.95 -16.81
C THR A 10 -3.12 -19.14 -18.24
N GLY A 11 -4.12 -18.36 -18.69
CA GLY A 11 -4.75 -18.49 -20.00
C GLY A 11 -5.83 -19.56 -20.07
N LEU A 12 -6.00 -20.34 -19.00
CA LEU A 12 -6.99 -21.42 -18.90
C LEU A 12 -8.43 -20.91 -18.89
N PHE A 13 -8.66 -19.72 -18.31
CA PHE A 13 -9.99 -19.12 -18.19
C PHE A 13 -10.13 -17.84 -19.03
N ASP A 14 -9.18 -17.61 -19.95
CA ASP A 14 -9.16 -16.45 -20.83
C ASP A 14 -10.48 -16.29 -21.56
N SER A 15 -11.07 -15.11 -21.43
CA SER A 15 -12.33 -14.77 -22.08
C SER A 15 -12.39 -13.29 -22.36
N GLU A 16 -12.91 -12.91 -23.52
CA GLU A 16 -13.33 -11.55 -23.80
C GLU A 16 -14.85 -11.49 -23.89
N TYR A 17 -15.46 -10.37 -23.51
CA TYR A 17 -16.90 -10.23 -23.62
C TYR A 17 -17.35 -8.79 -23.90
N LEU A 18 -18.46 -8.72 -24.62
CA LEU A 18 -19.29 -7.52 -24.75
C LEU A 18 -20.57 -7.76 -23.96
N VAL A 19 -20.95 -6.83 -23.09
CA VAL A 19 -22.16 -6.97 -22.27
C VAL A 19 -22.91 -5.66 -22.16
N ALA A 20 -24.24 -5.75 -22.20
CA ALA A 20 -25.15 -4.65 -21.93
C ALA A 20 -26.15 -5.07 -20.86
N THR A 21 -26.44 -4.15 -19.94
CA THR A 21 -27.44 -4.32 -18.88
C THR A 21 -28.44 -3.18 -18.95
N LYS A 22 -29.73 -3.49 -18.82
CA LYS A 22 -30.81 -2.50 -18.79
C LYS A 22 -31.72 -2.79 -17.60
N ALA A 23 -31.84 -1.79 -16.72
CA ALA A 23 -32.83 -1.79 -15.64
C ALA A 23 -34.23 -1.47 -16.19
N TRP A 24 -35.23 -2.21 -15.74
CA TRP A 24 -36.64 -1.95 -16.02
C TRP A 24 -37.49 -2.34 -14.82
N GLY A 25 -37.90 -1.34 -14.03
CA GLY A 25 -38.63 -1.56 -12.78
C GLY A 25 -37.78 -2.35 -11.78
N PRO A 26 -38.28 -3.45 -11.19
CA PRO A 26 -37.52 -4.27 -10.25
C PRO A 26 -36.58 -5.28 -10.93
N PHE A 27 -36.42 -5.22 -12.26
CA PHE A 27 -35.61 -6.16 -13.02
C PHE A 27 -34.39 -5.50 -13.65
N ASP A 28 -33.25 -6.20 -13.61
CA ASP A 28 -32.07 -5.89 -14.41
C ASP A 28 -31.86 -6.99 -15.45
N PHE A 29 -31.98 -6.66 -16.73
CA PHE A 29 -31.76 -7.57 -17.84
C PHE A 29 -30.34 -7.42 -18.37
N THR A 30 -29.57 -8.50 -18.40
CA THR A 30 -28.21 -8.53 -18.92
C THR A 30 -28.13 -9.46 -20.12
N LEU A 31 -27.53 -8.99 -21.21
CA LEU A 31 -27.22 -9.79 -22.39
C LEU A 31 -25.78 -9.50 -22.81
N GLY A 32 -25.03 -10.58 -23.04
CA GLY A 32 -23.65 -10.51 -23.44
C GLY A 32 -23.30 -11.53 -24.53
N LEU A 33 -22.21 -11.22 -25.22
CA LEU A 33 -21.57 -12.07 -26.20
C LEU A 33 -20.15 -12.32 -25.71
N GLY A 34 -19.77 -13.58 -25.54
CA GLY A 34 -18.50 -14.00 -24.97
C GLY A 34 -17.66 -14.82 -25.97
N TRP A 35 -16.34 -14.69 -25.85
CA TRP A 35 -15.31 -15.44 -26.57
C TRP A 35 -14.42 -16.17 -25.56
N GLY A 36 -13.63 -17.13 -26.04
CA GLY A 36 -12.76 -17.93 -25.17
C GLY A 36 -13.58 -18.84 -24.25
N TYR A 37 -13.18 -18.96 -22.99
CA TYR A 37 -13.84 -19.83 -22.02
C TYR A 37 -15.33 -19.49 -21.84
N LEU A 38 -15.71 -18.20 -21.76
CA LEU A 38 -17.13 -17.80 -21.70
C LEU A 38 -17.94 -18.13 -22.97
N GLY A 39 -17.26 -18.29 -24.12
CA GLY A 39 -17.86 -18.49 -25.43
C GLY A 39 -17.79 -19.92 -25.97
N ASN A 40 -17.22 -20.85 -25.20
CA ASN A 40 -16.76 -22.15 -25.71
C ASN A 40 -17.87 -23.01 -26.34
N SER A 41 -19.12 -22.81 -25.94
CA SER A 41 -20.24 -23.57 -26.52
C SER A 41 -20.59 -23.18 -27.96
N GLY A 42 -20.03 -22.07 -28.48
CA GLY A 42 -20.11 -21.74 -29.90
C GLY A 42 -21.52 -21.56 -30.45
N THR A 43 -22.48 -21.10 -29.63
CA THR A 43 -23.91 -21.01 -30.02
C THR A 43 -24.17 -19.98 -31.14
N VAL A 44 -23.19 -19.13 -31.44
CA VAL A 44 -23.28 -18.10 -32.48
C VAL A 44 -21.99 -18.08 -33.30
N LYS A 45 -22.12 -17.84 -34.61
CA LYS A 45 -20.95 -17.58 -35.45
C LYS A 45 -20.30 -16.26 -35.02
N ASN A 46 -18.98 -16.28 -34.78
CA ASN A 46 -18.22 -15.08 -34.42
C ASN A 46 -18.48 -13.96 -35.46
N PRO A 47 -19.04 -12.80 -35.07
CA PRO A 47 -19.36 -11.74 -36.01
C PRO A 47 -18.12 -11.19 -36.74
N PHE A 48 -16.94 -11.26 -36.12
CA PHE A 48 -15.68 -10.77 -36.69
C PHE A 48 -15.10 -11.70 -37.77
N CYS A 49 -15.62 -12.93 -37.89
CA CYS A 49 -15.32 -13.79 -39.05
C CYS A 49 -15.62 -13.11 -40.39
N SER A 50 -16.62 -12.23 -40.43
CA SER A 50 -16.99 -11.50 -41.65
C SER A 50 -15.95 -10.45 -42.06
N TYR A 51 -15.12 -10.01 -41.11
CA TYR A 51 -14.07 -9.02 -41.33
C TYR A 51 -12.74 -9.69 -41.71
N SER A 52 -12.38 -10.79 -41.04
CA SER A 52 -11.22 -11.63 -41.38
C SER A 52 -11.43 -13.05 -40.87
N ASP A 53 -11.04 -14.03 -41.68
CA ASP A 53 -11.12 -15.46 -41.33
C ASP A 53 -10.26 -15.80 -40.10
N SER A 54 -9.25 -14.98 -39.79
CA SER A 54 -8.42 -15.15 -38.58
C SER A 54 -9.29 -15.20 -37.32
N TYR A 55 -10.33 -14.38 -37.21
CA TYR A 55 -11.22 -14.32 -36.05
C TYR A 55 -12.04 -15.60 -35.84
N CYS A 56 -12.19 -16.44 -36.85
CA CYS A 56 -12.98 -17.67 -36.72
C CYS A 56 -12.30 -18.76 -35.89
N GLN A 57 -10.98 -18.70 -35.74
CA GLN A 57 -10.22 -19.70 -35.02
C GLN A 57 -9.41 -19.01 -33.92
N ARG A 58 -9.51 -19.54 -32.69
CA ARG A 58 -8.63 -19.11 -31.61
C ARG A 58 -7.33 -19.91 -31.74
N PRO A 59 -6.15 -19.27 -31.86
CA PRO A 59 -4.88 -19.97 -31.78
C PRO A 59 -4.77 -20.72 -30.45
N ARG A 60 -3.98 -21.79 -30.39
CA ARG A 60 -3.71 -22.49 -29.12
C ARG A 60 -3.11 -21.50 -28.10
N VAL A 61 -3.48 -21.72 -26.84
CA VAL A 61 -3.06 -20.96 -25.66
C VAL A 61 -1.56 -20.63 -25.77
N GLY A 62 -1.22 -19.34 -25.72
CA GLY A 62 0.18 -18.90 -25.61
C GLY A 62 0.78 -19.30 -24.26
N GLU A 63 2.03 -18.95 -23.99
CA GLU A 63 2.64 -19.21 -22.68
C GLU A 63 1.79 -18.58 -21.56
N ALA A 64 1.53 -19.38 -20.52
CA ALA A 64 0.77 -18.97 -19.34
C ALA A 64 1.34 -17.65 -18.79
N GLY A 65 0.48 -16.69 -18.48
CA GLY A 65 0.83 -15.41 -17.86
C GLY A 65 1.32 -14.30 -18.80
N SER A 66 1.28 -14.53 -20.12
CA SER A 66 1.46 -13.51 -21.17
C SER A 66 0.18 -12.67 -21.41
N ILE A 67 0.32 -11.41 -21.86
CA ILE A 67 -0.83 -10.62 -22.36
C ILE A 67 -0.80 -10.69 -23.89
N ASN A 68 -1.66 -11.49 -24.50
CA ASN A 68 -1.71 -11.63 -25.96
C ASN A 68 -2.93 -10.92 -26.58
N GLY A 69 -2.78 -9.62 -26.85
CA GLY A 69 -3.82 -8.82 -27.51
C GLY A 69 -4.21 -9.29 -28.91
N SER A 70 -3.35 -10.06 -29.60
CA SER A 70 -3.62 -10.54 -30.96
C SER A 70 -4.68 -11.66 -31.04
N GLN A 71 -5.00 -12.28 -29.90
CA GLN A 71 -5.97 -13.38 -29.81
C GLN A 71 -7.34 -12.93 -29.30
N MET A 72 -7.51 -11.66 -28.96
CA MET A 72 -8.77 -11.14 -28.42
C MET A 72 -9.90 -11.28 -29.44
N PHE A 73 -11.08 -11.70 -28.96
CA PHE A 73 -12.29 -11.86 -29.78
C PHE A 73 -12.19 -12.90 -30.91
N HIS A 74 -11.25 -13.85 -30.81
CA HIS A 74 -11.09 -14.96 -31.75
C HIS A 74 -11.76 -16.25 -31.26
N GLY A 75 -12.19 -17.08 -32.20
CA GLY A 75 -12.72 -18.42 -31.98
C GLY A 75 -14.21 -18.50 -31.66
N PRO A 76 -14.66 -19.62 -31.05
CA PRO A 76 -16.05 -19.86 -30.69
C PRO A 76 -16.65 -18.71 -29.87
N THR A 77 -17.90 -18.38 -30.19
CA THR A 77 -18.63 -17.29 -29.56
C THR A 77 -19.98 -17.80 -29.08
N ALA A 78 -20.39 -17.40 -27.88
CA ALA A 78 -21.69 -17.76 -27.34
C ALA A 78 -22.37 -16.56 -26.67
N PHE A 79 -23.70 -16.55 -26.71
CA PHE A 79 -24.47 -15.66 -25.86
C PHE A 79 -24.40 -16.13 -24.40
N PHE A 80 -24.33 -15.18 -23.50
CA PHE A 80 -24.60 -15.37 -22.08
C PHE A 80 -25.47 -14.21 -21.59
N GLY A 81 -26.16 -14.37 -20.48
CA GLY A 81 -27.02 -13.30 -19.99
C GLY A 81 -27.82 -13.73 -18.78
N GLY A 82 -28.66 -12.84 -18.27
CA GLY A 82 -29.44 -13.15 -17.09
C GLY A 82 -30.42 -12.05 -16.72
N VAL A 83 -31.24 -12.37 -15.73
CA VAL A 83 -32.20 -11.46 -15.12
C VAL A 83 -31.95 -11.45 -13.61
N GLU A 84 -31.73 -10.27 -13.05
CA GLU A 84 -31.80 -10.03 -11.61
C GLU A 84 -33.16 -9.42 -11.29
N TYR A 85 -33.84 -9.94 -10.28
CA TYR A 85 -35.14 -9.46 -9.82
C TYR A 85 -35.03 -9.04 -8.35
N GLN A 86 -35.23 -7.75 -8.10
CA GLN A 86 -35.43 -7.20 -6.77
C GLN A 86 -36.83 -7.53 -6.29
N THR A 87 -36.94 -8.43 -5.33
CA THR A 87 -38.26 -8.81 -4.79
C THR A 87 -38.84 -7.67 -3.94
N PRO A 88 -40.16 -7.64 -3.70
CA PRO A 88 -40.78 -6.70 -2.77
C PRO A 88 -40.22 -6.81 -1.33
N TRP A 89 -39.70 -7.99 -0.98
CA TRP A 89 -38.92 -8.16 0.25
C TRP A 89 -37.50 -7.65 0.00
N GLN A 90 -37.27 -6.37 0.36
CA GLN A 90 -36.04 -5.62 0.04
C GLN A 90 -34.72 -6.39 0.28
N PRO A 91 -34.56 -7.18 1.36
CA PRO A 91 -33.34 -7.97 1.58
C PRO A 91 -33.08 -9.07 0.53
N LEU A 92 -34.11 -9.55 -0.17
CA LEU A 92 -34.01 -10.70 -1.08
C LEU A 92 -34.01 -10.27 -2.55
N ARG A 93 -33.00 -10.75 -3.28
CA ARG A 93 -32.89 -10.66 -4.74
C ARG A 93 -32.77 -12.04 -5.35
N LEU A 94 -33.42 -12.25 -6.48
CA LEU A 94 -33.36 -13.50 -7.24
C LEU A 94 -32.59 -13.27 -8.53
N LYS A 95 -31.85 -14.28 -8.95
CA LYS A 95 -31.04 -14.26 -10.17
C LYS A 95 -31.31 -15.50 -11.00
N MET A 96 -31.35 -15.29 -12.31
CA MET A 96 -31.30 -16.35 -13.29
C MET A 96 -30.25 -15.98 -14.32
N GLU A 97 -29.38 -16.91 -14.67
CA GLU A 97 -28.30 -16.74 -15.63
C GLU A 97 -28.37 -17.87 -16.66
N TYR A 98 -28.13 -17.52 -17.92
CA TYR A 98 -27.82 -18.44 -19.00
C TYR A 98 -26.33 -18.33 -19.33
N GLU A 99 -25.58 -19.42 -19.18
CA GLU A 99 -24.14 -19.46 -19.43
C GLU A 99 -23.79 -19.90 -20.86
N GLY A 100 -22.72 -19.30 -21.41
CA GLY A 100 -22.24 -19.55 -22.76
C GLY A 100 -21.12 -20.60 -22.86
N ASN A 101 -20.64 -21.16 -21.74
CA ASN A 101 -19.54 -22.12 -21.73
C ASN A 101 -20.01 -23.56 -22.07
N ASP A 102 -19.07 -24.40 -22.49
CA ASP A 102 -19.19 -25.84 -22.58
C ASP A 102 -18.00 -26.50 -21.86
N TYR A 103 -18.30 -27.34 -20.87
CA TYR A 103 -17.32 -27.96 -19.98
C TYR A 103 -16.85 -29.36 -20.46
N GLN A 104 -17.14 -29.77 -21.70
CA GLN A 104 -16.64 -31.04 -22.23
C GLN A 104 -15.11 -31.15 -22.20
N ASN A 105 -14.40 -30.04 -22.47
CA ASN A 105 -12.96 -29.97 -22.60
C ASN A 105 -12.33 -29.04 -21.54
N ASP A 106 -12.88 -29.02 -20.34
CA ASP A 106 -12.36 -28.21 -19.24
C ASP A 106 -11.00 -28.72 -18.75
N PHE A 107 -10.17 -27.82 -18.23
CA PHE A 107 -8.86 -28.16 -17.66
C PHE A 107 -8.96 -29.12 -16.47
N ALA A 108 -10.02 -29.01 -15.66
CA ALA A 108 -10.30 -29.95 -14.57
C ALA A 108 -10.83 -31.32 -15.05
N GLY A 109 -10.89 -31.55 -16.37
CA GLY A 109 -11.54 -32.69 -16.99
C GLY A 109 -13.02 -32.43 -17.28
N ARG A 110 -13.70 -33.38 -17.91
CA ARG A 110 -15.12 -33.23 -18.28
C ARG A 110 -15.99 -32.98 -17.04
N LEU A 111 -16.57 -31.79 -16.94
CA LEU A 111 -17.57 -31.49 -15.91
C LEU A 111 -18.98 -31.81 -16.43
N ASP A 112 -19.81 -32.43 -15.59
CA ASP A 112 -21.21 -32.68 -15.92
C ASP A 112 -21.98 -31.35 -15.91
N GLN A 113 -22.63 -31.02 -17.02
CA GLN A 113 -23.51 -29.87 -17.16
C GLN A 113 -24.84 -30.36 -17.73
N ARG A 114 -25.87 -30.41 -16.88
CA ARG A 114 -27.22 -30.85 -17.25
C ARG A 114 -28.09 -29.71 -17.78
N SER A 115 -27.74 -28.49 -17.42
CA SER A 115 -28.44 -27.26 -17.79
C SER A 115 -27.45 -26.11 -17.96
N LYS A 116 -27.70 -25.23 -18.93
CA LYS A 116 -27.01 -23.94 -19.07
C LYS A 116 -27.67 -22.82 -18.26
N LEU A 117 -28.75 -23.14 -17.55
CA LEU A 117 -29.47 -22.21 -16.69
C LEU A 117 -29.03 -22.38 -15.25
N ASN A 118 -28.56 -21.29 -14.67
CA ASN A 118 -28.18 -21.14 -13.28
C ASN A 118 -29.21 -20.25 -12.57
N VAL A 119 -29.56 -20.59 -11.34
CA VAL A 119 -30.48 -19.77 -10.53
C VAL A 119 -29.86 -19.49 -9.17
N GLY A 120 -30.14 -18.33 -8.59
CA GLY A 120 -29.61 -17.96 -7.30
C GLY A 120 -30.48 -17.00 -6.53
N ALA A 121 -30.27 -16.98 -5.22
CA ALA A 121 -30.87 -16.04 -4.29
C ALA A 121 -29.75 -15.34 -3.53
N ILE A 122 -29.87 -14.02 -3.39
CA ILE A 122 -28.99 -13.19 -2.57
C ILE A 122 -29.84 -12.56 -1.48
N TYR A 123 -29.47 -12.82 -0.24
CA TYR A 123 -30.11 -12.29 0.94
C TYR A 123 -29.17 -11.30 1.65
N ARG A 124 -29.59 -10.04 1.73
CA ARG A 124 -28.88 -9.01 2.48
C ARG A 124 -29.15 -9.19 3.98
N VAL A 125 -28.16 -9.67 4.70
CA VAL A 125 -28.25 -9.84 6.16
C VAL A 125 -28.11 -8.49 6.85
N THR A 126 -27.18 -7.66 6.38
CA THR A 126 -26.90 -6.31 6.87
C THR A 126 -26.45 -5.43 5.70
N ASP A 127 -26.32 -4.12 5.91
CA ASP A 127 -25.81 -3.22 4.86
C ASP A 127 -24.38 -3.56 4.38
N TRP A 128 -23.60 -4.29 5.19
CA TRP A 128 -22.23 -4.69 4.90
C TRP A 128 -22.06 -6.18 4.55
N ALA A 129 -23.13 -6.99 4.59
CA ALA A 129 -23.05 -8.44 4.33
C ALA A 129 -24.25 -9.00 3.57
N ASP A 130 -23.96 -9.74 2.49
CA ASP A 130 -24.92 -10.58 1.77
C ASP A 130 -24.56 -12.07 1.94
N ILE A 131 -25.57 -12.94 2.01
CA ILE A 131 -25.44 -14.40 1.88
C ILE A 131 -26.08 -14.83 0.56
N ASN A 132 -25.43 -15.75 -0.13
CA ASN A 132 -25.76 -16.18 -1.48
C ASN A 132 -26.01 -17.68 -1.48
N ALA A 133 -27.04 -18.14 -2.17
CA ALA A 133 -27.23 -19.54 -2.51
C ALA A 133 -27.56 -19.66 -3.99
N SER A 134 -26.91 -20.56 -4.73
CA SER A 134 -27.18 -20.81 -6.14
C SER A 134 -27.23 -22.30 -6.46
N TYR A 135 -27.96 -22.62 -7.53
CA TYR A 135 -27.96 -23.92 -8.18
C TYR A 135 -27.47 -23.75 -9.61
N GLU A 136 -26.32 -24.35 -9.88
CA GLU A 136 -25.53 -24.14 -11.09
C GLU A 136 -25.39 -25.44 -11.88
N ARG A 137 -25.30 -25.32 -13.20
CA ARG A 137 -25.11 -26.41 -14.18
C ARG A 137 -26.19 -27.51 -14.13
N GLY A 138 -27.29 -27.29 -13.40
CA GLY A 138 -28.33 -28.28 -13.17
C GLY A 138 -27.89 -29.47 -12.30
N ASN A 139 -26.80 -29.32 -11.52
CA ASN A 139 -26.32 -30.40 -10.65
C ASN A 139 -25.50 -29.94 -9.43
N THR A 140 -25.13 -28.66 -9.31
CA THR A 140 -24.24 -28.17 -8.25
C THR A 140 -24.95 -27.12 -7.39
N PHE A 141 -24.94 -27.29 -6.07
CA PHE A 141 -25.35 -26.24 -5.14
C PHE A 141 -24.12 -25.44 -4.69
N MET A 142 -24.27 -24.13 -4.61
CA MET A 142 -23.22 -23.18 -4.24
C MET A 142 -23.73 -22.26 -3.14
N PHE A 143 -22.84 -21.92 -2.21
CA PHE A 143 -23.09 -20.99 -1.12
C PHE A 143 -21.96 -19.97 -1.07
N GLY A 144 -22.29 -18.72 -0.79
CA GLY A 144 -21.30 -17.64 -0.74
C GLY A 144 -21.67 -16.57 0.27
N VAL A 145 -20.67 -15.80 0.68
CA VAL A 145 -20.83 -14.62 1.53
C VAL A 145 -20.11 -13.45 0.87
N THR A 146 -20.75 -12.29 0.84
CA THR A 146 -20.18 -11.08 0.26
C THR A 146 -20.11 -9.99 1.33
N PHE A 147 -18.92 -9.46 1.58
CA PHE A 147 -18.74 -8.30 2.46
C PHE A 147 -18.60 -7.02 1.63
N ARG A 148 -19.23 -5.93 2.08
CA ARG A 148 -19.26 -4.63 1.41
C ARG A 148 -18.76 -3.56 2.36
N THR A 149 -17.93 -2.66 1.84
CA THR A 149 -17.46 -1.49 2.57
C THR A 149 -17.20 -0.34 1.60
N ASN A 150 -17.40 0.89 2.05
CA ASN A 150 -16.98 2.10 1.34
C ASN A 150 -15.74 2.67 2.03
N PHE A 151 -14.59 2.56 1.38
CA PHE A 151 -13.33 3.06 1.94
C PHE A 151 -13.24 4.59 2.03
N ASN A 152 -14.15 5.37 1.44
CA ASN A 152 -14.18 6.82 1.69
C ASN A 152 -14.87 7.16 3.02
N ASP A 153 -15.90 6.40 3.39
CA ASP A 153 -16.71 6.69 4.58
C ASP A 153 -16.22 5.92 5.82
N LEU A 154 -15.28 4.98 5.64
CA LEU A 154 -14.75 4.14 6.70
C LEU A 154 -13.97 4.99 7.71
N ARG A 155 -14.55 5.15 8.89
CA ARG A 155 -14.00 5.93 9.99
C ARG A 155 -14.23 5.20 11.30
N GLN A 156 -13.28 5.37 12.22
CA GLN A 156 -13.39 4.89 13.59
C GLN A 156 -13.46 6.10 14.52
N SER A 157 -14.39 6.07 15.47
CA SER A 157 -14.42 7.11 16.51
C SER A 157 -13.31 6.81 17.52
N HIS A 158 -12.32 7.70 17.60
CA HIS A 158 -11.23 7.54 18.54
C HIS A 158 -11.60 8.09 19.92
N ILE A 159 -11.16 7.38 20.96
CA ILE A 159 -11.05 7.90 22.31
C ILE A 159 -9.72 8.65 22.38
N ASP A 160 -9.79 9.96 22.43
CA ASP A 160 -8.63 10.84 22.43
C ASP A 160 -8.77 11.96 23.48
N SER A 161 -7.66 12.57 23.87
CA SER A 161 -7.65 13.76 24.71
C SER A 161 -8.31 14.93 23.98
N ALA A 162 -9.13 15.67 24.71
CA ALA A 162 -9.76 16.87 24.17
C ALA A 162 -8.70 17.85 23.63
N LYS A 163 -9.02 18.51 22.52
CA LYS A 163 -8.20 19.65 22.06
C LYS A 163 -8.09 20.66 23.20
N PRO A 164 -6.89 21.21 23.48
CA PRO A 164 -6.72 22.21 24.53
C PRO A 164 -7.66 23.39 24.29
N ALA A 165 -8.33 23.81 25.36
CA ALA A 165 -9.14 25.02 25.32
C ALA A 165 -8.23 26.23 25.12
N TYR A 166 -8.67 27.19 24.32
CA TYR A 166 -7.95 28.45 24.15
C TYR A 166 -8.23 29.36 25.35
N GLN A 167 -7.22 29.57 26.18
CA GLN A 167 -7.27 30.35 27.42
C GLN A 167 -5.92 31.09 27.58
N PRO A 168 -5.68 32.15 26.78
CA PRO A 168 -4.40 32.84 26.75
C PRO A 168 -4.07 33.47 28.11
N GLN A 169 -2.84 33.24 28.55
CA GLN A 169 -2.23 33.85 29.73
C GLN A 169 -0.98 34.63 29.30
N PRO A 170 -0.72 35.80 29.90
CA PRO A 170 0.48 36.56 29.61
C PRO A 170 1.75 35.77 29.93
N GLN A 171 2.76 35.88 29.07
CA GLN A 171 4.10 35.36 29.34
C GLN A 171 5.14 36.39 28.85
N PRO A 172 6.16 36.73 29.65
CA PRO A 172 7.21 37.63 29.21
C PRO A 172 7.97 37.06 27.99
N ALA A 173 8.72 37.92 27.30
CA ALA A 173 9.56 37.53 26.16
C ALA A 173 10.63 36.46 26.53
N LEU A 174 11.01 36.39 27.81
CA LEU A 174 11.85 35.33 28.34
C LEU A 174 11.00 34.08 28.60
N LEU A 175 11.44 32.94 28.08
CA LEU A 175 10.79 31.64 28.27
C LEU A 175 10.90 31.21 29.73
N GLU A 176 9.76 31.16 30.42
CA GLU A 176 9.69 30.63 31.78
C GLU A 176 9.76 29.11 31.78
N THR A 177 10.70 28.53 32.53
CA THR A 177 10.99 27.08 32.50
C THR A 177 9.78 26.21 32.86
N THR A 178 8.98 26.61 33.85
CA THR A 178 7.79 25.86 34.27
C THR A 178 6.72 25.86 33.19
N VAL A 179 6.45 27.03 32.61
CA VAL A 179 5.44 27.20 31.56
C VAL A 179 5.82 26.41 30.31
N VAL A 180 7.06 26.54 29.85
CA VAL A 180 7.54 25.80 28.68
C VAL A 180 7.64 24.31 28.96
N GLY A 181 7.98 23.91 30.19
CA GLY A 181 7.93 22.50 30.62
C GLY A 181 6.54 21.90 30.43
N ASP A 182 5.50 22.58 30.89
CA ASP A 182 4.10 22.15 30.72
C ASP A 182 3.69 22.15 29.24
N GLN A 183 4.11 23.15 28.46
CA GLN A 183 3.87 23.18 27.01
C GLN A 183 4.54 21.99 26.31
N LEU A 184 5.79 21.65 26.63
CA LEU A 184 6.50 20.52 26.03
C LEU A 184 5.81 19.19 26.34
N VAL A 185 5.32 18.99 27.57
CA VAL A 185 4.52 17.81 27.93
C VAL A 185 3.20 17.79 27.13
N ALA A 186 2.51 18.93 27.03
CA ALA A 186 1.27 19.02 26.25
C ALA A 186 1.52 18.77 24.75
N LEU A 187 2.64 19.24 24.18
CA LEU A 187 3.01 18.97 22.80
C LEU A 187 3.23 17.47 22.57
N LYS A 188 3.87 16.78 23.52
CA LYS A 188 4.08 15.33 23.45
C LYS A 188 2.77 14.54 23.58
N GLU A 189 2.03 14.76 24.65
CA GLU A 189 0.88 13.91 25.03
C GLU A 189 -0.42 14.29 24.30
N ASN A 190 -0.64 15.59 24.05
CA ASN A 190 -1.85 16.09 23.40
C ASN A 190 -1.66 16.28 21.90
N ALA A 191 -0.64 17.03 21.45
CA ALA A 191 -0.38 17.25 20.03
C ALA A 191 0.30 16.04 19.34
N GLY A 192 0.82 15.07 20.10
CA GLY A 192 1.42 13.86 19.56
C GLY A 192 2.83 14.06 18.98
N LEU A 193 3.49 15.16 19.33
CA LEU A 193 4.84 15.50 18.87
C LEU A 193 5.87 14.90 19.83
N ASP A 194 6.47 13.77 19.47
CA ASP A 194 7.54 13.15 20.24
C ASP A 194 8.86 13.92 20.10
N GLY A 195 9.67 13.91 21.17
CA GLY A 195 10.86 14.75 21.29
C GLY A 195 10.63 16.24 21.02
N PRO A 196 9.59 16.87 21.60
CA PRO A 196 9.23 18.24 21.26
C PRO A 196 10.31 19.22 21.70
N ARG A 197 10.46 20.30 20.93
CA ARG A 197 11.38 21.40 21.19
C ARG A 197 10.69 22.73 20.93
N ILE A 198 10.91 23.71 21.81
CA ILE A 198 10.46 25.10 21.69
C ILE A 198 11.70 25.98 21.68
N GLN A 199 11.80 26.87 20.70
CA GLN A 199 12.90 27.83 20.55
C GLN A 199 12.38 29.19 20.09
N THR A 200 13.11 30.26 20.41
CA THR A 200 12.78 31.62 19.94
C THR A 200 13.96 32.28 19.24
N GLN A 201 13.66 33.05 18.20
CA GLN A 201 14.62 33.88 17.48
C GLN A 201 13.87 35.08 16.87
N GLY A 202 14.21 36.29 17.33
CA GLY A 202 13.48 37.50 16.97
C GLY A 202 11.98 37.39 17.29
N HIS A 203 11.13 37.66 16.30
CA HIS A 203 9.66 37.61 16.44
C HIS A 203 9.04 36.24 16.12
N THR A 204 9.86 35.19 15.96
CA THR A 204 9.37 33.85 15.59
C THR A 204 9.64 32.83 16.71
N LEU A 205 8.59 32.07 17.05
CA LEU A 205 8.67 30.90 17.91
C LEU A 205 8.67 29.63 17.06
N TYR A 206 9.67 28.78 17.25
CA TYR A 206 9.84 27.53 16.56
C TYR A 206 9.44 26.37 17.48
N VAL A 207 8.53 25.54 17.02
CA VAL A 207 8.19 24.25 17.60
C VAL A 207 8.68 23.17 16.66
N SER A 208 9.29 22.10 17.17
CA SER A 208 9.58 20.92 16.36
C SER A 208 9.34 19.63 17.12
N GLY A 209 8.98 18.56 16.42
CA GLY A 209 8.85 17.22 16.99
C GLY A 209 8.45 16.20 15.94
N GLU A 210 8.39 14.92 16.31
CA GLU A 210 7.94 13.84 15.43
C GLU A 210 6.48 13.50 15.68
N GLN A 211 5.63 13.63 14.65
CA GLN A 211 4.21 13.29 14.78
C GLN A 211 4.04 11.77 14.88
N THR A 212 3.60 11.27 16.02
CA THR A 212 3.46 9.83 16.29
C THR A 212 2.01 9.37 16.50
N LYS A 213 1.10 10.30 16.78
CA LYS A 213 -0.26 10.02 17.21
C LYS A 213 -1.27 10.14 16.08
N TYR A 214 -1.25 11.26 15.37
CA TYR A 214 -2.22 11.59 14.34
C TYR A 214 -1.70 11.23 12.95
N ARG A 215 -2.51 10.49 12.19
CA ARG A 215 -2.25 10.25 10.77
C ARG A 215 -2.36 11.54 9.97
N ASP A 216 -3.43 12.31 10.20
CA ASP A 216 -3.54 13.67 9.69
C ASP A 216 -2.70 14.61 10.54
N THR A 217 -1.55 15.00 10.01
CA THR A 217 -0.60 15.82 10.74
C THR A 217 -1.10 17.23 11.05
N ARG A 218 -2.10 17.74 10.32
CA ARG A 218 -2.71 19.05 10.58
C ARG A 218 -3.33 19.12 11.97
N GLU A 219 -3.91 18.02 12.43
CA GLU A 219 -4.46 17.91 13.79
C GLU A 219 -3.39 18.15 14.87
N GLY A 220 -2.18 17.63 14.64
CA GLY A 220 -1.03 17.85 15.51
C GLY A 220 -0.56 19.31 15.49
N VAL A 221 -0.47 19.92 14.30
CA VAL A 221 -0.11 21.33 14.15
C VAL A 221 -1.13 22.25 14.81
N ASP A 222 -2.43 22.01 14.62
CA ASP A 222 -3.50 22.81 15.23
C ASP A 222 -3.44 22.75 16.77
N ARG A 223 -3.21 21.57 17.33
CA ARG A 223 -3.04 21.38 18.78
C ARG A 223 -1.77 22.08 19.28
N ALA A 224 -0.66 21.94 18.56
CA ALA A 224 0.58 22.62 18.91
C ALA A 224 0.40 24.14 18.92
N ASN A 225 -0.22 24.68 17.88
CA ASN A 225 -0.58 26.10 17.78
C ASN A 225 -1.42 26.55 18.99
N ARG A 226 -2.46 25.81 19.38
CA ARG A 226 -3.28 26.14 20.56
C ARG A 226 -2.50 26.09 21.87
N ILE A 227 -1.64 25.08 22.06
CA ILE A 227 -0.79 24.93 23.26
C ILE A 227 0.15 26.12 23.39
N ILE A 228 0.79 26.52 22.30
CA ILE A 228 1.70 27.67 22.29
C ILE A 228 0.92 28.98 22.52
N MET A 229 -0.23 29.16 21.86
CA MET A 229 -1.03 30.38 21.97
C MET A 229 -1.52 30.66 23.41
N ASN A 230 -1.72 29.63 24.23
CA ASN A 230 -2.15 29.80 25.62
C ASN A 230 -1.09 30.47 26.51
N HIS A 231 0.19 30.34 26.17
CA HIS A 231 1.29 31.02 26.86
C HIS A 231 2.31 31.48 25.82
N LEU A 232 1.86 32.35 24.91
CA LEU A 232 2.71 32.88 23.87
C LEU A 232 3.64 33.96 24.47
N PRO A 233 4.97 33.86 24.31
CA PRO A 233 5.88 34.90 24.77
C PRO A 233 5.60 36.25 24.10
N ASP A 234 5.74 37.33 24.85
CA ASP A 234 5.62 38.70 24.33
C ASP A 234 6.58 38.94 23.14
N GLY A 235 6.07 39.61 22.11
CA GLY A 235 6.85 39.98 20.93
C GLY A 235 6.87 38.93 19.80
N ILE A 236 6.23 37.76 19.98
CA ILE A 236 6.12 36.77 18.90
C ILE A 236 4.95 37.09 17.95
N ASP A 237 5.22 37.16 16.65
CA ASP A 237 4.23 37.39 15.59
C ASP A 237 3.98 36.14 14.70
N THR A 238 4.88 35.17 14.76
CA THR A 238 4.90 34.00 13.88
C THR A 238 5.24 32.73 14.67
N ILE A 239 4.46 31.67 14.45
CA ILE A 239 4.73 30.33 14.99
C ILE A 239 5.10 29.41 13.82
N ASN A 240 6.27 28.78 13.90
CA ASN A 240 6.73 27.78 12.94
C ASN A 240 6.71 26.39 13.59
N VAL A 241 5.76 25.54 13.19
CA VAL A 241 5.71 24.14 13.65
C VAL A 241 6.39 23.25 12.61
N THR A 242 7.54 22.67 12.95
CA THR A 242 8.32 21.80 12.08
C THR A 242 8.12 20.35 12.46
N GLU A 243 7.46 19.61 11.58
CA GLU A 243 7.25 18.19 11.77
C GLU A 243 8.45 17.41 11.24
N SER A 244 8.88 16.43 12.01
CA SER A 244 10.01 15.54 11.67
C SER A 244 9.56 14.08 11.64
N ARG A 245 10.35 13.25 10.98
CA ARG A 245 10.14 11.80 10.93
C ARG A 245 11.49 11.12 10.83
N PHE A 246 11.79 10.19 11.76
CA PHE A 246 13.12 9.58 11.88
C PHE A 246 14.25 10.63 11.94
N ASN A 247 14.07 11.66 12.77
CA ASN A 247 14.97 12.81 12.92
C ASN A 247 15.22 13.64 11.64
N MET A 248 14.55 13.32 10.52
CA MET A 248 14.60 14.13 9.32
C MET A 248 13.45 15.14 9.35
N PRO A 249 13.72 16.44 9.25
CA PRO A 249 12.67 17.45 9.18
C PRO A 249 11.89 17.29 7.87
N GLN A 250 10.56 17.33 7.93
CA GLN A 250 9.66 17.04 6.81
C GLN A 250 9.06 18.31 6.25
N VAL A 251 8.42 19.12 7.10
CA VAL A 251 7.71 20.33 6.66
C VAL A 251 7.65 21.31 7.82
N THR A 252 7.72 22.61 7.52
CA THR A 252 7.40 23.65 8.50
C THR A 252 6.07 24.29 8.11
N THR A 253 5.14 24.33 9.06
CA THR A 253 3.91 25.08 8.95
C THR A 253 4.09 26.42 9.66
N GLU A 254 4.18 27.49 8.88
CA GLU A 254 4.22 28.86 9.39
C GLU A 254 2.79 29.36 9.62
N THR A 255 2.51 29.84 10.82
CA THR A 255 1.21 30.38 11.22
C THR A 255 1.40 31.79 11.77
N LYS A 256 0.64 32.78 11.25
CA LYS A 256 0.66 34.14 11.80
C LYS A 256 -0.19 34.23 13.06
N VAL A 257 0.42 34.69 14.15
CA VAL A 257 -0.20 34.77 15.48
C VAL A 257 -1.47 35.59 15.46
N ALA A 258 -1.47 36.75 14.78
CA ALA A 258 -2.63 37.63 14.72
C ALA A 258 -3.85 36.95 14.08
N SER A 259 -3.64 36.21 12.99
CA SER A 259 -4.71 35.48 12.30
C SER A 259 -5.19 34.28 13.12
N LEU A 260 -4.27 33.52 13.73
CA LEU A 260 -4.62 32.41 14.61
C LEU A 260 -5.41 32.87 15.84
N ARG A 261 -5.02 34.00 16.43
CA ARG A 261 -5.74 34.61 17.56
C ARG A 261 -7.20 34.91 17.18
N GLN A 262 -7.42 35.57 16.04
CA GLN A 262 -8.76 35.89 15.55
C GLN A 262 -9.60 34.64 15.31
N GLU A 263 -9.01 33.59 14.74
CA GLU A 263 -9.73 32.31 14.54
C GLU A 263 -10.13 31.66 15.87
N LEU A 264 -9.24 31.66 16.87
CA LEU A 264 -9.50 31.04 18.18
C LEU A 264 -10.49 31.85 19.05
N GLU A 265 -10.49 33.18 18.92
CA GLU A 265 -11.45 34.08 19.60
C GLU A 265 -12.80 34.12 18.88
N GLY A 266 -12.81 33.80 17.58
CA GLY A 266 -13.97 33.82 16.71
C GLY A 266 -14.09 35.14 15.93
N TYR A 267 -14.75 35.04 14.77
CA TYR A 267 -15.04 36.20 13.93
C TYR A 267 -16.42 36.79 14.24
N PRO A 268 -16.59 38.10 14.09
CA PRO A 268 -17.93 38.67 13.89
C PRO A 268 -18.62 37.99 12.70
N LEU A 269 -19.94 37.79 12.80
CA LEU A 269 -20.72 37.11 11.78
C LEU A 269 -20.50 37.74 10.39
N GLY A 270 -20.10 36.93 9.40
CA GLY A 270 -19.89 37.37 8.02
C GLY A 270 -18.56 38.09 7.76
N HIS A 271 -17.64 38.12 8.72
CA HIS A 271 -16.29 38.69 8.58
C HIS A 271 -15.21 37.60 8.77
N GLU A 272 -15.56 36.34 8.51
CA GLU A 272 -14.65 35.22 8.62
C GLU A 272 -13.47 35.38 7.65
N GLN A 273 -12.26 35.29 8.17
CA GLN A 273 -11.04 35.31 7.36
C GLN A 273 -10.37 33.94 7.39
N PRO A 274 -9.75 33.50 6.28
CA PRO A 274 -8.98 32.27 6.30
C PRO A 274 -7.75 32.45 7.19
N LEU A 275 -7.40 31.38 7.93
CA LEU A 275 -6.18 31.33 8.69
C LEU A 275 -4.98 31.60 7.79
N GLN A 276 -4.15 32.58 8.17
CA GLN A 276 -2.88 32.84 7.50
C GLN A 276 -1.84 31.81 7.96
N GLN A 277 -1.93 30.63 7.33
CA GLN A 277 -1.06 29.50 7.57
C GLN A 277 -0.57 28.93 6.23
N VAL A 278 0.73 28.67 6.14
CA VAL A 278 1.38 28.16 4.93
C VAL A 278 2.41 27.09 5.26
N ARG A 279 2.40 26.02 4.44
CA ARG A 279 3.41 24.96 4.50
C ARG A 279 4.57 25.34 3.61
N LYS A 280 5.79 25.21 4.14
CA LYS A 280 7.04 25.52 3.45
C LYS A 280 8.07 24.44 3.70
N GLU A 281 9.16 24.49 2.92
CA GLU A 281 10.34 23.67 3.17
C GLU A 281 10.79 23.81 4.63
N PRO A 282 11.33 22.74 5.24
CA PRO A 282 11.70 22.78 6.65
C PRO A 282 12.70 23.88 6.95
N VAL A 283 12.42 24.62 8.01
CA VAL A 283 13.26 25.71 8.49
C VAL A 283 14.03 25.26 9.72
N ASP A 284 15.36 25.25 9.61
CA ASP A 284 16.26 25.17 10.75
C ASP A 284 16.49 26.59 11.29
N PRO A 285 16.11 26.89 12.54
CA PRO A 285 16.32 28.22 13.11
C PRO A 285 17.81 28.52 13.39
N GLY A 286 18.71 27.55 13.28
CA GLY A 286 20.14 27.72 13.55
C GLY A 286 20.40 28.12 14.99
N ASN A 287 21.11 29.24 15.20
CA ASN A 287 21.39 29.76 16.53
C ASN A 287 20.18 30.55 17.07
N THR A 288 19.52 29.99 18.07
CA THR A 288 18.36 30.58 18.73
C THR A 288 18.74 31.28 20.03
N GLU A 289 17.98 32.30 20.41
CA GLU A 289 18.21 33.09 21.63
C GLU A 289 17.90 32.27 22.89
N GLN A 290 16.82 31.49 22.83
CA GLN A 290 16.34 30.65 23.91
C GLN A 290 15.82 29.33 23.33
N GLY A 291 15.87 28.26 24.14
CA GLY A 291 15.31 26.98 23.72
C GLY A 291 15.27 25.94 24.82
N MET A 292 14.18 25.17 24.85
CA MET A 292 13.97 24.04 25.75
C MET A 292 13.41 22.87 24.94
N PHE A 293 13.69 21.65 25.38
CA PHE A 293 13.24 20.44 24.70
C PHE A 293 13.06 19.27 25.67
N ILE A 294 12.19 18.35 25.30
CA ILE A 294 12.17 17.00 25.87
C ILE A 294 12.99 16.12 24.94
N ARG A 295 14.01 15.45 25.48
CA ARG A 295 14.85 14.58 24.65
C ARG A 295 14.05 13.34 24.25
N LYS A 296 14.09 13.03 22.96
CA LYS A 296 13.53 11.78 22.42
C LYS A 296 14.27 10.57 22.97
N ASP A 297 13.54 9.48 23.22
CA ASP A 297 14.13 8.20 23.58
C ASP A 297 14.95 7.65 22.40
N ARG A 298 16.20 7.25 22.69
CA ARG A 298 17.10 6.70 21.67
C ARG A 298 16.88 5.23 21.40
N LEU A 299 16.28 4.51 22.34
CA LEU A 299 15.96 3.09 22.24
C LEU A 299 14.45 2.94 22.04
N ASN A 300 14.07 2.29 20.93
CA ASN A 300 12.71 1.85 20.67
C ASN A 300 12.70 0.32 20.58
N TYR A 301 11.68 -0.31 21.16
CA TYR A 301 11.47 -1.74 21.05
C TYR A 301 9.98 -2.02 20.94
N SER A 302 9.65 -3.05 20.16
CA SER A 302 8.26 -3.49 20.00
C SER A 302 8.17 -4.99 19.84
N LEU A 303 7.03 -5.53 20.23
CA LEU A 303 6.67 -6.92 20.04
C LEU A 303 5.33 -6.95 19.29
N SER A 304 5.29 -7.57 18.11
CA SER A 304 4.11 -7.55 17.26
C SER A 304 3.76 -8.94 16.76
N PRO A 305 2.47 -9.35 16.80
CA PRO A 305 2.05 -10.55 16.09
C PRO A 305 2.20 -10.35 14.59
N VAL A 306 2.62 -11.39 13.89
CA VAL A 306 2.83 -11.37 12.44
C VAL A 306 2.11 -12.55 11.83
N LEU A 307 1.48 -12.29 10.68
CA LEU A 307 0.78 -13.30 9.90
C LEU A 307 1.25 -13.17 8.45
N ASN A 308 2.18 -14.05 8.07
CA ASN A 308 2.58 -14.22 6.68
C ASN A 308 1.60 -15.16 6.00
N GLN A 309 1.09 -14.79 4.83
CA GLN A 309 0.09 -15.59 4.10
C GLN A 309 0.47 -15.71 2.62
N SER A 310 0.09 -16.82 2.01
CA SER A 310 0.09 -17.00 0.57
C SER A 310 -1.21 -17.68 0.15
N VAL A 311 -1.84 -17.17 -0.91
CA VAL A 311 -3.13 -17.66 -1.42
C VAL A 311 -2.96 -18.09 -2.87
N GLY A 312 -3.48 -19.27 -3.21
CA GLY A 312 -3.45 -19.82 -4.56
C GLY A 312 -2.18 -20.60 -4.91
N GLY A 313 -1.54 -21.23 -3.92
CA GLY A 313 -0.41 -22.14 -4.16
C GLY A 313 -0.89 -23.48 -4.77
N PRO A 314 -0.07 -24.14 -5.61
CA PRO A 314 -0.44 -25.40 -6.25
C PRO A 314 -0.59 -26.55 -5.24
N GLU A 315 0.13 -26.52 -4.12
CA GLU A 315 0.06 -27.55 -3.08
C GLU A 315 -1.05 -27.29 -2.05
N SER A 316 -1.34 -26.01 -1.77
CA SER A 316 -2.46 -25.62 -0.91
C SER A 316 -2.98 -24.25 -1.29
N PHE A 317 -4.31 -24.14 -1.33
CA PHE A 317 -4.98 -22.88 -1.62
C PHE A 317 -4.63 -21.77 -0.62
N TYR A 318 -4.34 -22.12 0.64
CA TYR A 318 -4.02 -21.15 1.68
C TYR A 318 -2.86 -21.62 2.56
N MET A 319 -1.73 -20.94 2.44
CA MET A 319 -0.57 -21.09 3.33
C MET A 319 -0.51 -19.92 4.31
N TYR A 320 -0.12 -20.20 5.55
CA TYR A 320 0.03 -19.21 6.60
C TYR A 320 1.21 -19.53 7.53
N GLN A 321 1.79 -18.48 8.10
CA GLN A 321 2.73 -18.54 9.22
C GLN A 321 2.36 -17.44 10.20
N VAL A 322 1.89 -17.85 11.36
CA VAL A 322 1.63 -17.00 12.52
C VAL A 322 2.87 -17.02 13.40
N GLY A 323 3.37 -15.84 13.74
CA GLY A 323 4.52 -15.68 14.61
C GLY A 323 4.48 -14.39 15.40
N VAL A 324 5.58 -14.14 16.09
CA VAL A 324 5.82 -12.90 16.83
C VAL A 324 7.14 -12.31 16.36
N MET A 325 7.13 -11.01 16.05
CA MET A 325 8.32 -10.26 15.69
C MET A 325 8.71 -9.33 16.83
N GLY A 326 9.92 -9.49 17.35
CA GLY A 326 10.55 -8.55 18.26
C GLY A 326 11.45 -7.60 17.49
N ASN A 327 11.20 -6.30 17.58
CA ASN A 327 12.01 -5.26 16.94
C ASN A 327 12.75 -4.45 18.00
N VAL A 328 14.00 -4.11 17.72
CA VAL A 328 14.80 -3.19 18.53
C VAL A 328 15.50 -2.22 17.61
N ASP A 329 15.33 -0.93 17.85
CA ASP A 329 15.95 0.15 17.12
C ASP A 329 16.66 1.11 18.10
N TYR A 330 17.91 1.45 17.81
CA TYR A 330 18.74 2.31 18.65
C TYR A 330 19.43 3.43 17.85
N TRP A 331 19.17 4.67 18.22
CA TRP A 331 19.83 5.85 17.67
C TRP A 331 21.19 6.08 18.33
N LEU A 332 22.27 5.74 17.62
CA LEU A 332 23.64 6.02 18.05
C LEU A 332 23.95 7.53 18.00
N THR A 333 23.45 8.18 16.95
CA THR A 333 23.48 9.63 16.75
C THR A 333 22.12 10.08 16.22
N ASP A 334 21.92 11.37 15.98
CA ASP A 334 20.65 11.85 15.41
C ASP A 334 20.47 11.43 13.94
N HIS A 335 21.52 10.93 13.28
CA HIS A 335 21.50 10.47 11.88
C HIS A 335 21.72 8.97 11.72
N LEU A 336 22.30 8.28 12.72
CA LEU A 336 22.68 6.88 12.65
C LEU A 336 21.76 6.01 13.51
N LEU A 337 20.93 5.21 12.85
CA LEU A 337 20.00 4.24 13.42
C LEU A 337 20.53 2.82 13.22
N VAL A 338 20.66 2.05 14.30
CA VAL A 338 20.94 0.61 14.22
C VAL A 338 19.72 -0.14 14.71
N GLY A 339 19.19 -1.01 13.85
CA GLY A 339 17.97 -1.73 14.15
C GLY A 339 18.04 -3.17 13.71
N GLY A 340 17.27 -4.02 14.37
CA GLY A 340 17.12 -5.41 13.98
C GLY A 340 15.80 -6.00 14.47
N SER A 341 15.40 -7.07 13.79
CA SER A 341 14.13 -7.74 14.04
C SER A 341 14.34 -9.25 14.09
N LEU A 342 13.81 -9.88 15.13
CA LEU A 342 13.82 -11.31 15.34
C LEU A 342 12.39 -11.84 15.19
N PHE A 343 12.22 -12.82 14.32
CA PHE A 343 10.94 -13.51 14.14
C PHE A 343 10.97 -14.85 14.89
N GLY A 344 9.90 -15.15 15.63
CA GLY A 344 9.62 -16.45 16.24
C GLY A 344 8.31 -17.02 15.71
N ASN A 345 8.38 -18.19 15.09
CA ASN A 345 7.24 -18.94 14.58
C ASN A 345 6.42 -19.55 15.72
N LEU A 346 5.10 -19.40 15.67
CA LEU A 346 4.17 -20.05 16.60
C LEU A 346 3.43 -21.22 15.93
N ALA A 347 2.93 -21.00 14.73
CA ALA A 347 2.19 -22.00 13.96
C ALA A 347 2.27 -21.68 12.46
N ASN A 348 2.50 -22.69 11.64
CA ASN A 348 2.45 -22.56 10.19
C ASN A 348 2.01 -23.87 9.53
N ASN A 349 1.68 -23.82 8.24
CA ASN A 349 1.37 -24.98 7.41
C ASN A 349 2.27 -25.06 6.16
N TYR A 350 3.48 -24.46 6.22
CA TYR A 350 4.43 -24.45 5.11
C TYR A 350 5.10 -25.81 4.88
N ASP A 351 4.94 -26.76 5.80
CA ASP A 351 5.28 -28.18 5.63
C ASP A 351 4.54 -28.84 4.44
N LYS A 352 3.39 -28.28 4.03
CA LYS A 352 2.64 -28.73 2.86
C LYS A 352 3.25 -28.29 1.52
N PHE A 353 4.17 -27.34 1.54
CA PHE A 353 4.80 -26.81 0.34
C PHE A 353 5.93 -27.76 -0.11
N ASN A 354 5.56 -28.78 -0.90
CA ASN A 354 6.46 -29.87 -1.26
C ASN A 354 7.40 -29.56 -2.44
N TYR A 355 7.14 -28.51 -3.21
CA TYR A 355 8.00 -28.11 -4.32
C TYR A 355 9.34 -27.54 -3.82
N ASN A 356 10.45 -28.19 -4.17
CA ASN A 356 11.82 -27.79 -3.78
C ASN A 356 12.74 -27.49 -4.98
N GLY A 357 12.23 -27.61 -6.21
CA GLY A 357 12.99 -27.40 -7.44
C GLY A 357 13.09 -25.93 -7.86
N ALA A 358 14.03 -25.64 -8.77
CA ALA A 358 13.85 -24.49 -9.65
C ALA A 358 12.64 -24.77 -10.56
N PRO A 359 11.80 -23.77 -10.87
CA PRO A 359 10.82 -23.90 -11.95
C PRO A 359 11.49 -24.56 -13.15
N ALA A 360 10.98 -25.72 -13.60
CA ALA A 360 11.62 -26.48 -14.68
C ALA A 360 11.69 -25.68 -15.99
N ASP A 361 10.93 -24.61 -16.05
CA ASP A 361 10.72 -23.66 -17.13
C ASP A 361 11.48 -22.34 -16.96
N SER A 362 12.30 -22.12 -15.92
CA SER A 362 13.07 -20.88 -15.75
C SER A 362 14.57 -21.12 -15.57
N THR A 363 15.38 -20.30 -16.26
CA THR A 363 16.85 -20.30 -16.15
C THR A 363 17.38 -19.19 -15.24
N LEU A 364 16.50 -18.34 -14.70
CA LEU A 364 16.89 -17.22 -13.87
C LEU A 364 17.49 -17.67 -12.53
N PRO A 365 18.41 -16.89 -11.97
CA PRO A 365 18.84 -17.10 -10.59
C PRO A 365 17.65 -17.01 -9.63
N ARG A 366 17.54 -17.97 -8.71
CA ARG A 366 16.48 -18.00 -7.72
C ARG A 366 16.70 -16.93 -6.65
N VAL A 367 15.92 -15.86 -6.70
CA VAL A 367 16.05 -14.69 -5.82
C VAL A 367 14.87 -14.52 -4.86
N ARG A 368 13.68 -15.03 -5.21
CA ARG A 368 12.47 -15.05 -4.38
C ARG A 368 11.87 -16.44 -4.26
N THR A 369 12.09 -17.33 -5.22
CA THR A 369 11.54 -18.70 -5.19
C THR A 369 12.17 -19.61 -4.13
N HIS A 370 13.19 -19.14 -3.41
CA HIS A 370 13.72 -19.80 -2.21
C HIS A 370 12.92 -19.51 -0.92
N ILE A 371 11.80 -18.76 -0.98
CA ILE A 371 11.04 -18.35 0.20
C ILE A 371 10.69 -19.50 1.15
N ARG A 372 10.38 -20.68 0.61
CA ARG A 372 10.17 -21.92 1.37
C ARG A 372 11.31 -22.20 2.33
N ASP A 373 12.53 -22.23 1.81
CA ASP A 373 13.71 -22.67 2.55
C ASP A 373 13.97 -21.72 3.76
N TYR A 374 13.57 -20.46 3.65
CA TYR A 374 13.63 -19.51 4.76
C TYR A 374 12.53 -19.73 5.80
N VAL A 375 11.28 -20.01 5.38
CA VAL A 375 10.14 -20.12 6.31
C VAL A 375 10.10 -21.44 7.10
N GLU A 376 10.92 -22.42 6.73
CA GLU A 376 11.15 -23.65 7.53
C GLU A 376 11.84 -23.34 8.88
N ASN A 377 12.51 -22.20 9.01
CA ASN A 377 13.15 -21.77 10.27
C ASN A 377 12.12 -21.32 11.32
N ASN A 378 12.16 -21.92 12.51
CA ASN A 378 11.28 -21.54 13.62
C ASN A 378 11.65 -20.21 14.26
N VAL A 379 12.93 -19.84 14.25
CA VAL A 379 13.41 -18.56 14.79
C VAL A 379 14.50 -18.04 13.86
N TYR A 380 14.38 -16.80 13.41
CA TYR A 380 15.37 -16.20 12.53
C TYR A 380 15.47 -14.68 12.69
N VAL A 381 16.65 -14.15 12.34
CA VAL A 381 16.87 -12.71 12.21
C VAL A 381 16.26 -12.26 10.89
N ASN A 382 15.19 -11.50 10.95
CA ASN A 382 14.53 -10.92 9.77
C ASN A 382 15.46 -9.88 9.12
N ASP A 383 15.90 -8.91 9.91
CA ASP A 383 16.86 -7.87 9.51
C ASP A 383 17.75 -7.47 10.69
N LEU A 384 18.93 -6.92 10.37
CA LEU A 384 19.86 -6.33 11.30
C LEU A 384 20.75 -5.36 10.52
N GLN A 385 20.43 -4.07 10.54
CA GLN A 385 21.09 -3.09 9.69
C GLN A 385 21.33 -1.75 10.39
N ALA A 386 22.41 -1.09 9.97
CA ALA A 386 22.71 0.29 10.29
C ALA A 386 22.26 1.20 9.13
N ASN A 387 21.65 2.33 9.45
CA ASN A 387 21.13 3.30 8.51
C ASN A 387 21.61 4.69 8.92
N TYR A 388 22.34 5.37 8.04
CA TYR A 388 22.65 6.79 8.16
C TYR A 388 21.72 7.58 7.26
N MET A 389 20.86 8.42 7.82
CA MET A 389 19.82 9.15 7.08
C MET A 389 19.84 10.64 7.43
N GLY A 390 19.47 11.49 6.46
CA GLY A 390 19.50 12.93 6.67
C GLY A 390 18.77 13.73 5.59
N HIS A 391 18.35 14.93 5.98
CA HIS A 391 17.88 15.97 5.07
C HIS A 391 19.08 16.78 4.56
N LEU A 392 19.22 16.89 3.25
CA LEU A 392 20.36 17.53 2.57
C LEU A 392 20.06 18.97 2.12
N GLY A 393 18.86 19.48 2.43
CA GLY A 393 18.40 20.81 2.02
C GLY A 393 17.61 20.81 0.72
N ASN A 394 16.78 21.85 0.53
CA ASN A 394 16.01 22.09 -0.70
C ASN A 394 15.17 20.89 -1.17
N GLY A 395 14.59 20.13 -0.24
CA GLY A 395 13.78 18.95 -0.56
C GLY A 395 14.57 17.70 -0.96
N PHE A 396 15.89 17.68 -0.78
CA PHE A 396 16.72 16.49 -0.92
C PHE A 396 16.83 15.72 0.41
N TYR A 397 16.66 14.41 0.33
CA TYR A 397 16.86 13.46 1.43
C TYR A 397 17.79 12.35 0.98
N GLY A 398 18.67 11.91 1.86
CA GLY A 398 19.63 10.85 1.57
C GLY A 398 19.65 9.80 2.67
N GLN A 399 19.93 8.56 2.30
CA GLN A 399 20.29 7.51 3.23
C GLN A 399 21.37 6.58 2.68
N VAL A 400 22.18 6.03 3.59
CA VAL A 400 23.13 4.94 3.33
C VAL A 400 22.90 3.87 4.38
N TYR A 401 22.83 2.61 3.97
CA TYR A 401 22.53 1.51 4.87
C TYR A 401 23.36 0.27 4.58
N GLY A 402 23.50 -0.58 5.60
CA GLY A 402 24.23 -1.83 5.47
C GLY A 402 23.97 -2.81 6.61
N GLY A 403 24.12 -4.11 6.30
CA GLY A 403 23.86 -5.22 7.22
C GLY A 403 22.99 -6.29 6.58
N TYR A 404 22.14 -6.92 7.37
CA TYR A 404 21.06 -7.79 6.89
C TYR A 404 19.85 -6.92 6.61
N LEU A 405 19.60 -6.67 5.32
CA LEU A 405 18.62 -5.70 4.85
C LEU A 405 17.20 -6.30 4.86
N GLU A 406 17.11 -7.59 4.56
CA GLU A 406 15.88 -8.39 4.61
C GLU A 406 16.21 -9.86 4.88
N THR A 407 15.18 -10.70 5.04
CA THR A 407 15.27 -12.15 5.32
C THR A 407 16.20 -12.88 4.35
N MET A 408 16.16 -12.52 3.06
CA MET A 408 16.89 -13.20 2.00
C MET A 408 18.23 -12.55 1.63
N TYR A 409 18.45 -11.28 1.98
CA TYR A 409 19.60 -10.52 1.49
C TYR A 409 20.23 -9.65 2.58
N GLY A 410 21.55 -9.65 2.59
CA GLY A 410 22.37 -8.65 3.27
C GLY A 410 23.29 -7.95 2.30
N GLY A 411 23.77 -6.77 2.66
CA GLY A 411 24.60 -5.98 1.76
C GLY A 411 24.73 -4.54 2.23
N VAL A 412 25.04 -3.67 1.28
CA VAL A 412 25.13 -2.22 1.47
C VAL A 412 24.40 -1.52 0.33
N GLY A 413 23.86 -0.34 0.61
CA GLY A 413 23.20 0.47 -0.40
C GLY A 413 23.00 1.91 0.05
N GLY A 414 22.44 2.70 -0.85
CA GLY A 414 22.03 4.07 -0.57
C GLY A 414 20.88 4.50 -1.45
N GLU A 415 20.18 5.53 -0.99
CA GLU A 415 19.06 6.15 -1.67
C GLU A 415 19.17 7.67 -1.57
N LEU A 416 18.85 8.37 -2.65
CA LEU A 416 18.69 9.81 -2.69
C LEU A 416 17.31 10.12 -3.25
N LEU A 417 16.55 11.00 -2.60
CA LEU A 417 15.22 11.43 -3.01
C LEU A 417 15.18 12.95 -3.11
N TYR A 418 14.66 13.45 -4.23
CA TYR A 418 14.19 14.82 -4.37
C TYR A 418 12.67 14.86 -4.32
N ARG A 419 12.12 15.54 -3.31
CA ARG A 419 10.68 15.67 -3.11
C ARG A 419 10.36 17.04 -2.51
N PRO A 420 9.99 18.06 -3.28
CA PRO A 420 9.56 19.34 -2.73
C PRO A 420 8.27 19.22 -1.90
N VAL A 421 8.06 20.14 -0.95
CA VAL A 421 6.82 20.20 -0.15
C VAL A 421 5.62 20.40 -1.07
N ASP A 422 4.57 19.61 -0.85
CA ASP A 422 3.28 19.63 -1.58
C ASP A 422 3.33 19.41 -3.09
N ALA A 423 4.51 19.15 -3.66
CA ALA A 423 4.65 18.83 -5.07
C ALA A 423 3.91 17.54 -5.42
N ASN A 424 3.31 17.52 -6.62
CA ASN A 424 2.65 16.33 -7.17
C ASN A 424 3.64 15.34 -7.82
N TRP A 425 4.94 15.53 -7.62
CA TRP A 425 5.96 14.67 -8.18
C TRP A 425 7.18 14.56 -7.24
N ALA A 426 7.94 13.49 -7.40
CA ALA A 426 9.24 13.29 -6.77
C ALA A 426 10.12 12.41 -7.65
N VAL A 427 11.43 12.44 -7.44
CA VAL A 427 12.37 11.55 -8.13
C VAL A 427 13.35 10.98 -7.12
N GLY A 428 13.49 9.66 -7.10
CA GLY A 428 14.43 8.95 -6.24
C GLY A 428 15.38 8.09 -7.05
N VAL A 429 16.58 7.87 -6.54
CA VAL A 429 17.53 6.90 -7.06
C VAL A 429 18.04 6.05 -5.91
N ASP A 430 18.10 4.75 -6.12
CA ASP A 430 18.74 3.81 -5.20
C ASP A 430 19.76 2.94 -5.91
N ALA A 431 20.78 2.52 -5.15
CA ALA A 431 21.82 1.60 -5.61
C ALA A 431 22.26 0.70 -4.45
N ASN A 432 22.36 -0.59 -4.73
CA ASN A 432 22.60 -1.62 -3.72
C ASN A 432 23.57 -2.67 -4.26
N TYR A 433 24.40 -3.20 -3.38
CA TYR A 433 25.20 -4.39 -3.62
C TYR A 433 24.92 -5.41 -2.53
N VAL A 434 24.27 -6.50 -2.93
CA VAL A 434 23.71 -7.48 -2.00
C VAL A 434 24.23 -8.89 -2.27
N ARG A 435 24.19 -9.69 -1.22
CA ARG A 435 24.54 -11.10 -1.21
C ARG A 435 23.39 -11.86 -0.58
N GLN A 436 22.99 -12.95 -1.23
CA GLN A 436 21.91 -13.79 -0.74
C GLN A 436 22.35 -14.47 0.56
N ARG A 437 21.48 -14.42 1.57
CA ARG A 437 21.67 -15.08 2.86
C ARG A 437 21.47 -16.58 2.69
N ASP A 438 22.19 -17.38 3.44
CA ASP A 438 22.00 -18.82 3.43
C ASP A 438 20.65 -19.17 4.10
N TRP A 439 19.89 -20.10 3.55
CA TRP A 439 18.55 -20.44 4.06
C TRP A 439 18.60 -21.41 5.25
N ASP A 440 19.61 -22.29 5.31
CA ASP A 440 19.81 -23.22 6.43
C ASP A 440 20.40 -22.49 7.65
N ASN A 441 21.32 -21.55 7.41
CA ASN A 441 21.87 -20.68 8.43
C ASN A 441 21.81 -19.22 7.97
N MET A 442 20.71 -18.54 8.30
CA MET A 442 20.43 -17.15 7.92
C MET A 442 21.41 -16.11 8.47
N MET A 443 22.38 -16.51 9.30
CA MET A 443 23.51 -15.68 9.73
C MET A 443 24.72 -15.80 8.78
N GLN A 444 24.66 -16.64 7.76
CA GLN A 444 25.68 -16.81 6.74
C GLN A 444 25.17 -16.32 5.38
N PHE A 445 26.08 -16.28 4.41
CA PHE A 445 25.79 -15.86 3.05
C PHE A 445 26.08 -16.97 2.05
N ASN A 446 25.16 -17.20 1.13
CA ASN A 446 25.38 -18.02 -0.06
C ASN A 446 26.31 -17.31 -1.05
N ARG A 447 26.72 -17.95 -2.15
CA ARG A 447 27.65 -17.41 -3.16
C ARG A 447 27.02 -16.36 -4.07
N TYR A 448 25.70 -16.34 -4.20
CA TYR A 448 25.00 -15.43 -5.10
C TYR A 448 25.12 -13.97 -4.64
N LYS A 449 25.47 -13.09 -5.57
CA LYS A 449 25.61 -11.65 -5.37
C LYS A 449 24.91 -10.92 -6.51
N ALA A 450 24.29 -9.79 -6.20
CA ALA A 450 23.63 -8.93 -7.17
C ALA A 450 23.93 -7.46 -6.85
N ALA A 451 24.22 -6.69 -7.90
CA ALA A 451 24.07 -5.24 -7.84
C ALA A 451 22.64 -4.92 -8.31
N THR A 452 21.91 -4.09 -7.58
CA THR A 452 20.57 -3.64 -7.97
C THR A 452 20.49 -2.13 -7.80
N GLY A 453 19.53 -1.50 -8.47
CA GLY A 453 19.35 -0.08 -8.33
C GLY A 453 18.36 0.44 -9.34
N ASN A 454 17.57 1.44 -8.93
CA ASN A 454 16.46 1.95 -9.70
C ASN A 454 16.41 3.48 -9.64
N LEU A 455 16.14 4.10 -10.79
CA LEU A 455 15.64 5.46 -10.87
C LEU A 455 14.12 5.40 -10.84
N THR A 456 13.51 6.03 -9.85
CA THR A 456 12.06 6.02 -9.64
C THR A 456 11.49 7.43 -9.76
N ALA A 457 10.54 7.60 -10.69
CA ALA A 457 9.70 8.78 -10.78
C ALA A 457 8.37 8.52 -10.06
N TYR A 458 7.93 9.50 -9.27
CA TYR A 458 6.65 9.49 -8.58
C TYR A 458 5.81 10.63 -9.15
N TRP A 459 4.56 10.35 -9.53
CA TRP A 459 3.69 11.35 -10.11
C TRP A 459 2.24 11.17 -9.66
N ARG A 460 1.63 12.27 -9.27
CA ARG A 460 0.22 12.38 -8.90
C ARG A 460 -0.51 13.20 -9.97
N PRO A 461 -1.19 12.55 -10.92
CA PRO A 461 -1.90 13.23 -11.99
C PRO A 461 -2.97 14.18 -11.45
N TRP A 462 -2.99 15.41 -11.94
CA TRP A 462 -3.97 16.43 -11.50
C TRP A 462 -5.41 16.09 -11.87
N PHE A 463 -5.62 15.22 -12.87
CA PHE A 463 -6.94 14.79 -13.34
C PHE A 463 -7.47 13.53 -12.62
N MET A 464 -6.67 12.89 -11.77
CA MET A 464 -7.12 11.77 -10.93
C MET A 464 -6.74 12.05 -9.48
N GLN A 465 -7.74 12.37 -8.67
CA GLN A 465 -7.55 12.60 -7.24
C GLN A 465 -7.06 11.32 -6.55
N ASP A 466 -6.06 11.51 -5.67
CA ASP A 466 -5.52 10.48 -4.78
C ASP A 466 -4.95 9.24 -5.49
N VAL A 467 -4.57 9.40 -6.77
CA VAL A 467 -3.83 8.39 -7.52
C VAL A 467 -2.34 8.75 -7.53
N LEU A 468 -1.51 7.75 -7.24
CA LEU A 468 -0.06 7.80 -7.35
C LEU A 468 0.40 6.81 -8.41
N VAL A 469 1.17 7.31 -9.37
CA VAL A 469 1.90 6.51 -10.35
C VAL A 469 3.37 6.53 -9.96
N LYS A 470 3.95 5.35 -9.71
CA LYS A 470 5.39 5.16 -9.52
C LYS A 470 5.94 4.42 -10.73
N THR A 471 7.03 4.91 -11.30
CA THR A 471 7.72 4.26 -12.41
C THR A 471 9.19 4.12 -12.09
N SER A 472 9.64 2.88 -11.93
CA SER A 472 11.02 2.53 -11.59
C SER A 472 11.71 1.90 -12.77
N VAL A 473 12.88 2.39 -13.16
CA VAL A 473 13.71 1.85 -14.24
C VAL A 473 15.08 1.50 -13.68
N GLY A 474 15.55 0.28 -13.92
CA GLY A 474 16.84 -0.13 -13.38
C GLY A 474 17.15 -1.61 -13.46
N GLN A 475 17.99 -2.08 -12.55
CA GLN A 475 18.42 -3.47 -12.45
C GLN A 475 17.86 -4.13 -11.18
N TYR A 476 17.29 -5.33 -11.35
CA TYR A 476 16.60 -6.11 -10.33
C TYR A 476 17.49 -7.24 -9.78
N LEU A 477 17.01 -7.98 -8.78
CA LEU A 477 17.79 -8.98 -8.05
C LEU A 477 18.32 -10.13 -8.91
N ALA A 478 17.57 -10.55 -9.95
CA ALA A 478 18.00 -11.57 -10.90
C ALA A 478 18.99 -11.01 -11.96
N LYS A 479 19.48 -9.77 -11.76
CA LYS A 479 20.39 -9.01 -12.65
C LYS A 479 19.79 -8.61 -13.99
N ASP A 480 18.49 -8.81 -14.13
CA ASP A 480 17.69 -8.34 -15.24
C ASP A 480 17.43 -6.84 -15.13
N LYS A 481 17.27 -6.20 -16.28
CA LYS A 481 17.03 -4.76 -16.40
C LYS A 481 15.64 -4.53 -16.95
N GLY A 482 14.90 -3.61 -16.35
CA GLY A 482 13.51 -3.42 -16.71
C GLY A 482 12.86 -2.19 -16.12
N VAL A 483 11.54 -2.18 -16.24
CA VAL A 483 10.66 -1.12 -15.80
C VAL A 483 9.54 -1.70 -14.94
N THR A 484 9.35 -1.15 -13.75
CA THR A 484 8.17 -1.38 -12.90
C THR A 484 7.25 -0.18 -12.99
N VAL A 485 5.98 -0.41 -13.28
CA VAL A 485 4.92 0.59 -13.15
C VAL A 485 4.01 0.15 -12.02
N ASP A 486 3.85 1.01 -11.01
CA ASP A 486 2.94 0.84 -9.88
C ASP A 486 1.91 1.98 -9.94
N VAL A 487 0.63 1.62 -9.89
CA VAL A 487 -0.47 2.57 -9.77
C VAL A 487 -1.24 2.25 -8.51
N SER A 488 -1.37 3.24 -7.64
CA SER A 488 -2.12 3.12 -6.39
C SER A 488 -3.14 4.24 -6.24
N LYS A 489 -4.29 3.89 -5.68
CA LYS A 489 -5.33 4.83 -5.26
C LYS A 489 -5.43 4.83 -3.73
N ARG A 490 -5.44 6.02 -3.16
CA ARG A 490 -5.74 6.25 -1.76
C ARG A 490 -7.18 6.73 -1.60
N PHE A 491 -7.81 6.35 -0.50
CA PHE A 491 -9.16 6.77 -0.09
C PHE A 491 -9.08 7.66 1.15
N ASP A 492 -10.15 8.40 1.46
CA ASP A 492 -10.20 9.34 2.60
C ASP A 492 -9.98 8.66 3.96
N SER A 493 -10.36 7.38 4.09
CA SER A 493 -10.03 6.56 5.25
C SER A 493 -8.53 6.30 5.43
N GLY A 494 -7.71 6.67 4.45
CA GLY A 494 -6.28 6.37 4.36
C GLY A 494 -5.97 5.00 3.79
N VAL A 495 -6.98 4.15 3.51
CA VAL A 495 -6.79 2.88 2.78
C VAL A 495 -6.14 3.17 1.44
N MET A 496 -5.16 2.35 1.06
CA MET A 496 -4.54 2.40 -0.26
C MET A 496 -4.70 1.06 -0.96
N VAL A 497 -5.07 1.08 -2.24
CA VAL A 497 -5.14 -0.11 -3.10
C VAL A 497 -4.24 0.15 -4.29
N GLY A 498 -3.30 -0.76 -4.54
CA GLY A 498 -2.34 -0.62 -5.63
C GLY A 498 -2.19 -1.89 -6.46
N VAL A 499 -1.77 -1.69 -7.69
CA VAL A 499 -1.39 -2.74 -8.64
C VAL A 499 -0.07 -2.36 -9.27
N TYR A 500 0.78 -3.34 -9.54
CA TYR A 500 2.04 -3.10 -10.22
C TYR A 500 2.34 -4.19 -11.24
N ALA A 501 3.16 -3.84 -12.23
CA ALA A 501 3.71 -4.75 -13.20
C ALA A 501 5.17 -4.39 -13.51
N THR A 502 6.04 -5.39 -13.63
CA THR A 502 7.46 -5.25 -13.95
C THR A 502 7.79 -6.02 -15.22
N LYS A 503 8.18 -5.33 -16.29
CA LYS A 503 8.70 -5.95 -17.51
C LYS A 503 10.20 -5.73 -17.60
N THR A 504 10.95 -6.80 -17.84
CA THR A 504 12.41 -6.75 -17.96
C THR A 504 12.87 -7.27 -19.32
N ASN A 505 14.18 -7.23 -19.55
CA ASN A 505 14.83 -7.68 -20.78
C ASN A 505 14.92 -9.21 -20.92
N VAL A 506 14.41 -9.96 -19.94
CA VAL A 506 14.38 -11.43 -19.94
C VAL A 506 13.30 -11.90 -20.92
N SER A 507 13.64 -12.92 -21.71
CA SER A 507 12.67 -13.55 -22.63
C SER A 507 11.61 -14.35 -21.85
N SER A 508 10.44 -14.58 -22.45
CA SER A 508 9.39 -15.39 -21.81
C SER A 508 9.89 -16.82 -21.52
N GLU A 509 10.70 -17.40 -22.40
CA GLU A 509 11.35 -18.71 -22.21
C GLU A 509 12.27 -18.78 -20.99
N GLU A 510 13.04 -17.73 -20.72
CA GLU A 510 13.94 -17.68 -19.55
C GLU A 510 13.19 -17.35 -18.24
N TYR A 511 12.12 -16.56 -18.35
CA TYR A 511 11.27 -16.19 -17.21
C TYR A 511 10.45 -17.39 -16.69
N GLY A 512 10.08 -18.30 -17.60
CA GLY A 512 9.12 -19.38 -17.34
C GLY A 512 7.68 -18.86 -17.37
N GLU A 513 6.75 -19.59 -16.76
CA GLU A 513 5.35 -19.18 -16.76
C GLU A 513 5.16 -17.77 -16.14
N GLY A 514 4.54 -16.91 -16.94
CA GLY A 514 4.24 -15.52 -16.70
C GLY A 514 5.32 -14.56 -17.14
N ASP A 515 5.38 -14.19 -18.42
CA ASP A 515 6.29 -13.24 -19.10
C ASP A 515 6.79 -11.97 -18.36
N PHE A 516 6.17 -11.59 -17.24
CA PHE A 516 6.47 -10.42 -16.43
C PHE A 516 5.89 -10.53 -15.02
N THR A 517 6.50 -9.83 -14.05
CA THR A 517 6.03 -9.81 -12.66
C THR A 517 4.83 -8.90 -12.52
N LYS A 518 3.86 -9.28 -11.70
CA LYS A 518 2.72 -8.42 -11.37
C LYS A 518 2.21 -8.73 -9.97
N GLY A 519 1.50 -7.78 -9.37
CA GLY A 519 0.87 -7.99 -8.08
C GLY A 519 -0.15 -6.90 -7.76
N PHE A 520 -0.99 -7.17 -6.77
CA PHE A 520 -1.82 -6.16 -6.12
C PHE A 520 -1.48 -6.09 -4.63
N TYR A 521 -1.76 -4.95 -4.04
CA TYR A 521 -1.64 -4.78 -2.59
C TYR A 521 -2.74 -3.87 -2.05
N ILE A 522 -3.06 -4.09 -0.78
CA ILE A 522 -3.95 -3.24 0.00
C ILE A 522 -3.20 -2.84 1.27
N SER A 523 -3.14 -1.54 1.56
CA SER A 523 -2.57 -1.03 2.80
C SER A 523 -3.65 -0.32 3.60
N ILE A 524 -3.95 -0.83 4.80
CA ILE A 524 -5.05 -0.38 5.65
C ILE A 524 -4.46 0.30 6.89
N PRO A 525 -4.79 1.57 7.16
CA PRO A 525 -4.44 2.23 8.41
C PRO A 525 -5.00 1.47 9.63
N MET A 526 -4.17 1.31 10.66
CA MET A 526 -4.55 0.59 11.88
C MET A 526 -5.49 1.40 12.77
N ASP A 527 -5.50 2.73 12.63
CA ASP A 527 -6.43 3.62 13.32
C ASP A 527 -7.90 3.35 12.98
N LEU A 528 -8.18 2.65 11.88
CA LEU A 528 -9.51 2.16 11.52
C LEU A 528 -9.97 0.98 12.38
N PHE A 529 -9.06 0.29 13.07
CA PHE A 529 -9.33 -0.87 13.91
C PHE A 529 -9.03 -0.65 15.39
N THR A 530 -8.32 0.43 15.74
CA THR A 530 -7.98 0.78 17.12
C THR A 530 -8.91 1.85 17.68
N VAL A 531 -9.14 1.81 19.00
CA VAL A 531 -9.91 2.86 19.69
C VAL A 531 -9.10 4.14 19.91
N THR A 532 -7.77 4.08 19.81
CA THR A 532 -6.89 5.24 19.89
C THR A 532 -6.30 5.56 18.52
N PRO A 533 -5.95 6.83 18.24
CA PRO A 533 -5.24 7.20 17.02
C PRO A 533 -3.89 6.49 16.92
N THR A 534 -3.50 6.10 15.72
CA THR A 534 -2.17 5.52 15.43
C THR A 534 -1.80 5.76 13.97
N ARG A 535 -0.50 5.85 13.70
CA ARG A 535 0.03 5.97 12.32
C ARG A 535 0.38 4.61 11.70
N GLY A 536 0.18 3.51 12.44
CA GLY A 536 0.46 2.15 11.96
C GLY A 536 -0.40 1.76 10.76
N ARG A 537 0.10 0.84 9.93
CA ARG A 537 -0.62 0.31 8.76
C ARG A 537 -0.45 -1.20 8.68
N ALA A 538 -1.52 -1.92 8.36
CA ALA A 538 -1.45 -3.31 7.90
C ALA A 538 -1.33 -3.34 6.37
N GLN A 539 -0.62 -4.34 5.85
CA GLN A 539 -0.48 -4.54 4.40
C GLN A 539 -0.83 -5.97 4.03
N VAL A 540 -1.65 -6.11 2.99
CA VAL A 540 -1.98 -7.38 2.35
C VAL A 540 -1.44 -7.30 0.93
N ASN A 541 -0.55 -8.22 0.58
CA ASN A 541 0.05 -8.29 -0.76
C ASN A 541 -0.37 -9.61 -1.41
N TRP A 542 -0.65 -9.56 -2.71
CA TRP A 542 -0.86 -10.76 -3.51
C TRP A 542 -0.07 -10.65 -4.80
N VAL A 543 0.80 -11.62 -5.01
CA VAL A 543 1.62 -11.76 -6.20
C VAL A 543 1.23 -13.10 -6.83
N PRO A 544 0.46 -13.11 -7.92
CA PRO A 544 0.15 -14.35 -8.62
C PRO A 544 1.45 -14.91 -9.21
N LEU A 545 1.70 -16.20 -8.99
CA LEU A 545 2.85 -16.92 -9.55
C LEU A 545 4.18 -16.18 -9.27
N THR A 546 4.62 -16.14 -8.02
CA THR A 546 5.89 -15.52 -7.64
C THR A 546 7.06 -16.13 -8.41
N ARG A 547 7.63 -15.36 -9.35
CA ARG A 547 8.83 -15.69 -10.14
C ARG A 547 10.00 -14.78 -9.77
N ASP A 548 11.17 -15.09 -10.31
CA ASP A 548 12.44 -14.48 -9.93
C ASP A 548 12.82 -13.21 -10.72
N GLY A 549 12.29 -13.03 -11.92
CA GLY A 549 12.52 -11.81 -12.72
C GLY A 549 11.80 -10.60 -12.13
N GLY A 550 12.32 -9.39 -12.37
CA GLY A 550 11.67 -8.12 -12.00
C GLY A 550 11.55 -7.86 -10.49
N GLN A 551 12.28 -8.60 -9.65
CA GLN A 551 12.18 -8.53 -8.20
C GLN A 551 13.09 -7.43 -7.62
N MET A 552 12.49 -6.46 -6.93
CA MET A 552 13.22 -5.42 -6.21
C MET A 552 13.73 -5.93 -4.86
N LEU A 553 14.81 -5.32 -4.36
CA LEU A 553 15.31 -5.54 -3.01
C LEU A 553 14.29 -5.01 -1.99
N GLY A 554 13.94 -5.83 -0.99
CA GLY A 554 13.17 -5.37 0.16
C GLY A 554 14.04 -4.48 1.04
N ARG A 555 13.61 -3.23 1.25
CA ARG A 555 14.32 -2.24 2.07
C ARG A 555 13.41 -1.83 3.21
N LYS A 556 13.88 -1.96 4.47
CA LYS A 556 13.12 -1.59 5.68
C LYS A 556 12.68 -0.12 5.67
N TYR A 557 13.56 0.76 5.19
CA TYR A 557 13.34 2.19 5.10
C TYR A 557 13.46 2.64 3.64
N GLN A 558 12.40 3.26 3.12
CA GLN A 558 12.39 3.89 1.80
C GLN A 558 12.13 5.38 1.98
N LEU A 559 12.96 6.24 1.37
CA LEU A 559 12.86 7.69 1.61
C LEU A 559 11.51 8.25 1.18
N TYR A 560 10.90 7.70 0.12
CA TYR A 560 9.57 8.15 -0.31
C TYR A 560 8.49 7.91 0.76
N ASP A 561 8.55 6.78 1.46
CA ASP A 561 7.58 6.45 2.51
C ASP A 561 7.90 7.19 3.82
N LEU A 562 9.18 7.41 4.12
CA LEU A 562 9.62 8.20 5.28
C LEU A 562 9.30 9.69 5.14
N THR A 563 9.25 10.20 3.91
CA THR A 563 8.98 11.60 3.62
C THR A 563 7.51 11.89 3.29
N SER A 564 6.62 10.98 3.68
CA SER A 564 5.21 11.06 3.34
C SER A 564 4.54 12.36 3.81
N ASP A 565 4.98 12.88 4.95
CA ASP A 565 4.37 14.03 5.64
C ASP A 565 4.62 15.34 4.88
N ARG A 566 5.51 15.33 3.88
CA ARG A 566 5.75 16.49 2.98
C ARG A 566 4.56 16.80 2.09
N ASP A 567 3.61 15.88 1.99
CA ASP A 567 2.43 15.98 1.14
C ASP A 567 1.18 16.17 2.00
N ALA A 568 0.54 17.35 1.91
CA ALA A 568 -0.66 17.68 2.67
C ALA A 568 -1.86 16.76 2.34
N ARG A 569 -1.84 16.08 1.19
CA ARG A 569 -2.84 15.09 0.79
C ARG A 569 -2.53 13.69 1.32
N PHE A 570 -1.39 13.50 1.99
CA PHE A 570 -1.02 12.24 2.62
C PHE A 570 -1.68 12.02 3.99
N ASN A 571 -2.63 12.87 4.38
CA ASN A 571 -3.28 12.85 5.69
C ASN A 571 -4.60 12.08 5.70
#